data_AF-A0A0Q9THB1-F1
#
_entry.id   AF-A0A0Q9THB1-F1
#
_cell.length_a   1.000
_cell.length_b   1.000
_cell.length_c   1.000
_cell.angle_alpha   90.00
_cell.angle_beta   90.00
_cell.angle_gamma   90.00
#
_symmetry.space_group_name_H-M   'P 1'
#
loop_
_entity.id
_entity.type
_entity.pdbx_description
1 polymer ?
#
loop_
_entity_poly.entity_id
_entity_poly.type
_entity_poly.pdbx_seq_one_letter_code
_entity_poly.pdbx_strand_id
1 'polypeptide(L)'
;MTTSDTAVSGTSGRRFNLAPLQKFGRSLMLPIAALPAAALLLRLGQPDLLGADGLGWDRVAPVIGAAGDAIFAHLPLLFAVGIAIGMARKSDGSTALAAVVGYLVFEGVGDAMSPYVLGAAAEGAEQELINYGVLGGIVMGLVSGWLWQRYHRISLPPYLAFFGGRRFVPILAALAAIVISVLMSLLYTWFDAGITSLGDWVTENTVLGGFVYGTLNRLLIPLGLHHILNNPPWFIFGEYTSAGGETVTGDIPRFLAGDPTAGAFMTGFFPIMMFALPAAALAIWHEAKPQHKKAVGGIMLSTALTAFLTGVTEPLEFAFMFVAFPLYVVHALLTGTSLALVNALGIKDGFGFSAGLFDYVLNWNIATDPWLLIPIGLGYAAIYYVLFRFVIRRWNLRTPGREDDDAESLVEADTSA
;
A
#
# COMPACT_ATOMS: atom_id res chain seq x y z
N MET A 1 41.17 -38.96 30.12
CA MET A 1 41.38 -37.90 29.12
C MET A 1 40.03 -37.22 28.94
N THR A 2 39.80 -36.14 29.67
CA THR A 2 38.53 -35.40 29.72
C THR A 2 38.64 -34.21 28.78
N THR A 3 37.88 -34.20 27.69
CA THR A 3 37.74 -33.03 26.83
C THR A 3 36.53 -32.23 27.28
N SER A 4 36.83 -31.04 27.76
CA SER A 4 35.93 -29.98 28.20
C SER A 4 35.15 -29.39 27.03
N ASP A 5 33.81 -29.41 27.12
CA ASP A 5 32.94 -28.57 26.30
C ASP A 5 33.01 -27.12 26.79
N THR A 6 33.69 -26.28 26.02
CA THR A 6 33.61 -24.82 26.17
C THR A 6 32.32 -24.32 25.53
N ALA A 7 31.29 -24.14 26.35
CA ALA A 7 30.08 -23.42 25.96
C ALA A 7 30.42 -21.94 25.71
N VAL A 8 30.38 -21.52 24.44
CA VAL A 8 30.47 -20.11 24.06
C VAL A 8 29.15 -19.44 24.45
N SER A 9 29.20 -18.61 25.49
CA SER A 9 28.09 -17.76 25.92
C SER A 9 27.84 -16.66 24.89
N GLY A 10 26.93 -16.90 23.96
CA GLY A 10 26.39 -15.86 23.10
C GLY A 10 25.59 -14.85 23.92
N THR A 11 26.06 -13.61 23.95
CA THR A 11 25.35 -12.47 24.53
C THR A 11 23.96 -12.34 23.89
N SER A 12 22.92 -12.58 24.69
CA SER A 12 21.51 -12.35 24.35
C SER A 12 21.26 -10.85 24.21
N GLY A 13 21.64 -10.29 23.07
CA GLY A 13 21.12 -9.01 22.62
C GLY A 13 19.62 -9.16 22.40
N ARG A 14 18.83 -8.35 23.10
CA ARG A 14 17.36 -8.30 23.02
C ARG A 14 16.95 -8.09 21.56
N ARG A 15 16.74 -9.18 20.80
CA ARG A 15 16.29 -9.11 19.41
C ARG A 15 14.93 -8.41 19.40
N PHE A 16 14.84 -7.25 18.76
CA PHE A 16 13.56 -6.60 18.53
C PHE A 16 12.64 -7.58 17.79
N ASN A 17 11.52 -7.95 18.43
CA ASN A 17 10.57 -8.86 17.83
C ASN A 17 9.75 -8.09 16.78
N LEU A 18 10.11 -8.26 15.50
CA LEU A 18 9.41 -7.63 14.37
C LEU A 18 8.10 -8.33 13.99
N ALA A 19 7.78 -9.48 14.60
CA ALA A 19 6.60 -10.25 14.24
C ALA A 19 5.26 -9.47 14.36
N PRO A 20 5.03 -8.63 15.39
CA PRO A 20 3.81 -7.79 15.45
C PRO A 20 3.72 -6.79 14.30
N LEU A 21 4.86 -6.22 13.91
CA LEU A 21 4.95 -5.22 12.84
C LEU A 21 4.71 -5.85 11.46
N GLN A 22 5.27 -7.05 11.24
CA GLN A 22 4.99 -7.86 10.05
C GLN A 22 3.54 -8.35 9.99
N LYS A 23 2.97 -8.74 11.14
CA LYS A 23 1.56 -9.14 11.23
C LYS A 23 0.64 -7.97 10.89
N PHE A 24 0.97 -6.78 11.40
CA PHE A 24 0.28 -5.54 11.07
C PHE A 24 0.37 -5.24 9.57
N GLY A 25 1.57 -5.25 8.98
CA GLY A 25 1.75 -5.06 7.54
C GLY A 25 0.93 -6.03 6.68
N ARG A 26 0.91 -7.33 7.02
CA ARG A 26 0.06 -8.32 6.32
C ARG A 26 -1.44 -8.05 6.48
N SER A 27 -1.87 -7.50 7.61
CA SER A 27 -3.29 -7.16 7.84
C SER A 27 -3.79 -6.02 6.94
N LEU A 28 -2.88 -5.18 6.43
CA LEU A 28 -3.20 -4.13 5.46
C LEU A 28 -3.46 -4.68 4.05
N MET A 29 -3.01 -5.89 3.71
CA MET A 29 -3.13 -6.44 2.36
C MET A 29 -4.58 -6.80 1.99
N LEU A 30 -5.38 -7.27 2.95
CA LEU A 30 -6.76 -7.70 2.70
C LEU A 30 -7.65 -6.59 2.11
N PRO A 31 -7.69 -5.36 2.68
CA PRO A 31 -8.48 -4.26 2.09
C PRO A 31 -7.86 -3.74 0.79
N ILE A 32 -6.53 -3.73 0.69
CA ILE A 32 -5.81 -3.26 -0.51
C ILE A 32 -6.08 -4.16 -1.73
N ALA A 33 -6.37 -5.45 -1.53
CA ALA A 33 -6.61 -6.39 -2.62
C ALA A 33 -7.83 -6.03 -3.51
N ALA A 34 -8.79 -5.25 -3.01
CA ALA A 34 -9.95 -4.80 -3.77
C ALA A 34 -9.68 -3.53 -4.61
N LEU A 35 -8.62 -2.78 -4.29
CA LEU A 35 -8.29 -1.51 -4.95
C LEU A 35 -8.02 -1.61 -6.46
N PRO A 36 -7.37 -2.65 -7.03
CA PRO A 36 -7.18 -2.72 -8.48
C PRO A 36 -8.50 -2.79 -9.25
N ALA A 37 -9.45 -3.58 -8.76
CA ALA A 37 -10.76 -3.67 -9.39
C ALA A 37 -11.53 -2.35 -9.25
N ALA A 38 -11.49 -1.74 -8.06
CA ALA A 38 -12.12 -0.44 -7.81
C ALA A 38 -11.55 0.67 -8.69
N ALA A 39 -10.23 0.77 -8.78
CA ALA A 39 -9.49 1.70 -9.63
C ALA A 39 -9.89 1.57 -11.10
N LEU A 40 -9.91 0.33 -11.61
CA LEU A 40 -10.27 0.07 -13.00
C LEU A 40 -11.72 0.48 -13.28
N LEU A 41 -12.66 0.12 -12.41
CA LEU A 41 -14.06 0.49 -12.56
C LEU A 41 -14.26 2.01 -12.50
N LEU A 42 -13.65 2.67 -11.50
CA LEU A 42 -13.71 4.12 -11.34
C LEU A 42 -13.17 4.83 -12.59
N ARG A 43 -12.02 4.39 -13.10
CA ARG A 43 -11.38 4.99 -14.25
C ARG A 43 -12.18 4.76 -15.52
N LEU A 44 -12.63 3.53 -15.79
CA LEU A 44 -13.46 3.21 -16.96
C LEU A 44 -14.75 4.03 -17.00
N GLY A 45 -15.31 4.37 -15.85
CA GLY A 45 -16.54 5.17 -15.75
C GLY A 45 -16.39 6.65 -16.12
N GLN A 46 -15.18 7.14 -16.39
CA GLN A 46 -14.93 8.56 -16.70
C GLN A 46 -15.42 8.97 -18.11
N PRO A 47 -15.71 10.26 -18.33
CA PRO A 47 -16.23 10.79 -19.61
C PRO A 47 -15.37 10.44 -20.83
N ASP A 48 -14.04 10.47 -20.69
CA ASP A 48 -13.08 10.27 -21.77
C ASP A 48 -12.81 8.79 -22.11
N LEU A 49 -13.38 7.85 -21.34
CA LEU A 49 -13.30 6.41 -21.61
C LEU A 49 -14.64 5.84 -22.06
N LEU A 50 -15.49 5.37 -21.13
CA LEU A 50 -16.80 4.85 -21.51
C LEU A 50 -17.83 5.95 -21.76
N GLY A 51 -17.64 7.16 -21.22
CA GLY A 51 -18.63 8.24 -21.28
C GLY A 51 -18.63 9.04 -22.58
N ALA A 52 -19.13 10.28 -22.50
CA ALA A 52 -19.50 11.12 -23.64
C ALA A 52 -18.34 11.43 -24.60
N ASP A 53 -17.14 11.62 -24.07
CA ASP A 53 -15.95 12.00 -24.83
C ASP A 53 -15.16 10.78 -25.34
N GLY A 54 -15.56 9.57 -24.94
CA GLY A 54 -14.99 8.30 -25.39
C GLY A 54 -15.96 7.48 -26.23
N LEU A 55 -16.52 6.41 -25.66
CA LEU A 55 -17.45 5.49 -26.38
C LEU A 55 -18.90 6.00 -26.47
N GLY A 56 -19.25 7.10 -25.81
CA GLY A 56 -20.60 7.67 -25.78
C GLY A 56 -21.61 6.84 -24.96
N TRP A 57 -21.15 6.01 -24.02
CA TRP A 57 -22.03 5.19 -23.19
C TRP A 57 -22.44 5.94 -21.92
N ASP A 58 -23.07 7.11 -22.09
CA ASP A 58 -23.35 8.10 -21.03
C ASP A 58 -24.19 7.57 -19.86
N ARG A 59 -24.94 6.49 -20.07
CA ARG A 59 -25.72 5.83 -19.03
C ARG A 59 -24.98 4.71 -18.31
N VAL A 60 -23.98 4.12 -18.96
CA VAL A 60 -23.20 2.99 -18.43
C VAL A 60 -21.98 3.49 -17.66
N ALA A 61 -21.29 4.49 -18.20
CA ALA A 61 -20.09 5.08 -17.60
C ALA A 61 -20.27 5.49 -16.13
N PRO A 62 -21.29 6.29 -15.74
CA PRO A 62 -21.47 6.67 -14.34
C PRO A 62 -21.81 5.48 -13.43
N VAL A 63 -22.50 4.45 -13.95
CA VAL A 63 -22.83 3.24 -13.17
C VAL A 63 -21.56 2.43 -12.86
N ILE A 64 -20.67 2.29 -13.84
CA ILE A 64 -19.39 1.62 -13.67
C ILE A 64 -18.46 2.43 -12.76
N GLY A 65 -18.40 3.75 -12.96
CA GLY A 65 -17.62 4.66 -12.13
C GLY A 65 -18.03 4.61 -10.66
N ALA A 66 -19.33 4.70 -10.38
CA ALA A 66 -19.88 4.62 -9.03
C ALA A 66 -19.57 3.29 -8.32
N ALA A 67 -19.48 2.18 -9.05
CA ALA A 67 -19.11 0.88 -8.47
C ALA A 67 -17.64 0.87 -7.97
N GLY A 68 -16.74 1.54 -8.70
CA GLY A 68 -15.36 1.73 -8.26
C GLY A 68 -15.26 2.71 -7.09
N ASP A 69 -15.94 3.86 -7.21
CA ASP A 69 -15.96 4.92 -6.21
C ASP A 69 -16.44 4.43 -4.83
N ALA A 70 -17.47 3.58 -4.79
CA ALA A 70 -18.00 3.02 -3.55
C ALA A 70 -16.94 2.31 -2.68
N ILE A 71 -15.88 1.77 -3.28
CA ILE A 71 -14.76 1.16 -2.53
C ILE A 71 -13.81 2.23 -1.97
N PHE A 72 -13.52 3.28 -2.73
CA PHE A 72 -12.68 4.40 -2.29
C PHE A 72 -13.37 5.24 -1.20
N ALA A 73 -14.66 5.54 -1.38
CA ALA A 73 -15.47 6.28 -0.42
C ALA A 73 -15.58 5.58 0.95
N HIS A 74 -15.43 4.25 0.98
CA HIS A 74 -15.49 3.46 2.21
C HIS A 74 -14.14 2.82 2.60
N LEU A 75 -13.03 3.35 2.06
CA LEU A 75 -11.70 2.81 2.31
C LEU A 75 -11.34 2.72 3.80
N PRO A 76 -11.60 3.74 4.64
CA PRO A 76 -11.33 3.64 6.09
C PRO A 76 -12.05 2.47 6.77
N LEU A 77 -13.32 2.24 6.43
CA LEU A 77 -14.11 1.13 6.97
C LEU A 77 -13.54 -0.22 6.54
N LEU A 78 -13.15 -0.36 5.26
CA LEU A 78 -12.51 -1.58 4.76
C LEU A 78 -11.19 -1.86 5.49
N PHE A 79 -10.39 -0.82 5.78
CA PHE A 79 -9.19 -0.95 6.60
C PHE A 79 -9.49 -1.37 8.04
N ALA A 80 -10.56 -0.84 8.66
CA ALA A 80 -10.98 -1.28 9.99
C ALA A 80 -11.27 -2.78 10.03
N VAL A 81 -12.03 -3.29 9.05
CA VAL A 81 -12.35 -4.72 8.94
C VAL A 81 -11.10 -5.54 8.67
N GLY A 82 -10.29 -5.14 7.68
CA GLY A 82 -9.08 -5.85 7.27
C GLY A 82 -8.08 -6.03 8.40
N ILE A 83 -7.82 -4.95 9.15
CA ILE A 83 -6.90 -4.95 10.28
C ILE A 83 -7.46 -5.76 11.44
N ALA A 84 -8.75 -5.63 11.76
CA ALA A 84 -9.34 -6.42 12.83
C ALA A 84 -9.22 -7.93 12.57
N ILE A 85 -9.51 -8.37 11.34
CA ILE A 85 -9.37 -9.76 10.90
C ILE A 85 -7.90 -10.18 10.95
N GLY A 86 -7.01 -9.43 10.30
CA GLY A 86 -5.60 -9.79 10.17
C GLY A 86 -4.83 -9.76 11.50
N MET A 87 -5.25 -8.92 12.45
CA MET A 87 -4.63 -8.81 13.77
C MET A 87 -5.16 -9.82 14.79
N ALA A 88 -6.37 -10.35 14.60
CA ALA A 88 -6.88 -11.44 15.42
C ALA A 88 -6.02 -12.71 15.25
N ARG A 89 -5.88 -13.54 16.31
CA ARG A 89 -5.19 -14.85 16.19
C ARG A 89 -6.06 -15.90 15.51
N LYS A 90 -7.36 -15.80 15.74
CA LYS A 90 -8.43 -16.51 15.06
C LYS A 90 -9.49 -15.45 14.80
N SER A 91 -9.97 -15.30 13.58
CA SER A 91 -11.03 -14.35 13.25
C SER A 91 -12.26 -15.12 12.79
N ASP A 92 -13.44 -14.57 13.05
CA ASP A 92 -14.68 -15.00 12.43
C ASP A 92 -15.52 -13.76 12.07
N GLY A 93 -16.73 -13.97 11.52
CA GLY A 93 -17.60 -12.87 11.09
C GLY A 93 -17.90 -11.85 12.20
N SER A 94 -17.84 -12.24 13.48
CA SER A 94 -18.06 -11.31 14.59
C SER A 94 -16.88 -10.35 14.82
N THR A 95 -15.66 -10.72 14.41
CA THR A 95 -14.51 -9.80 14.42
C THR A 95 -14.71 -8.67 13.41
N ALA A 96 -15.16 -9.01 12.21
CA ALA A 96 -15.48 -8.03 11.16
C ALA A 96 -16.63 -7.12 11.58
N LEU A 97 -17.73 -7.70 12.10
CA LEU A 97 -18.88 -6.93 12.58
C LEU A 97 -18.50 -5.95 13.70
N ALA A 98 -17.63 -6.36 14.64
CA ALA A 98 -17.15 -5.47 15.69
C ALA A 98 -16.37 -4.28 15.12
N ALA A 99 -15.56 -4.49 14.10
CA ALA A 99 -14.81 -3.42 13.43
C ALA A 99 -15.73 -2.46 12.69
N VAL A 100 -16.75 -2.97 11.98
CA VAL A 100 -17.75 -2.14 11.31
C VAL A 100 -18.50 -1.27 12.32
N VAL A 101 -19.04 -1.89 13.37
CA VAL A 101 -19.77 -1.17 14.42
C VAL A 101 -18.88 -0.14 15.11
N GLY A 102 -17.64 -0.52 15.45
CA GLY A 102 -16.68 0.38 16.07
C GLY A 102 -16.34 1.58 15.18
N TYR A 103 -16.06 1.36 13.89
CA TYR A 103 -15.72 2.44 12.97
C TYR A 103 -16.88 3.39 12.71
N LEU A 104 -18.10 2.88 12.47
CA LEU A 104 -19.27 3.73 12.23
C LEU A 104 -19.61 4.60 13.45
N VAL A 105 -19.42 4.07 14.67
CA VAL A 105 -19.57 4.87 15.90
C VAL A 105 -18.44 5.89 16.04
N PHE A 106 -17.21 5.52 15.69
CA PHE A 106 -16.07 6.43 15.71
C PHE A 106 -16.30 7.63 14.76
N GLU A 107 -16.74 7.36 13.53
CA GLU A 107 -17.07 8.35 12.50
C GLU A 107 -18.21 9.27 12.96
N GLY A 108 -19.36 8.70 13.36
CA GLY A 108 -20.49 9.53 13.81
C GLY A 108 -20.22 10.37 15.05
N VAL A 109 -19.35 9.92 15.96
CA VAL A 109 -18.88 10.75 17.09
C VAL A 109 -17.91 11.83 16.62
N GLY A 110 -17.09 11.54 15.61
CA GLY A 110 -16.20 12.51 14.96
C GLY A 110 -17.01 13.66 14.38
N ASP A 111 -18.01 13.34 13.55
CA ASP A 111 -18.93 14.30 12.93
C ASP A 111 -19.66 15.15 13.97
N ALA A 112 -20.15 14.52 15.04
CA ALA A 112 -20.82 15.24 16.12
C ALA A 112 -19.86 16.18 16.88
N MET A 113 -18.57 15.86 16.93
CA MET A 113 -17.54 16.69 17.57
C MET A 113 -17.04 17.82 16.65
N SER A 114 -17.21 17.71 15.33
CA SER A 114 -16.65 18.66 14.35
C SER A 114 -17.03 20.12 14.60
N PRO A 115 -18.30 20.49 14.83
CA PRO A 115 -18.65 21.90 15.07
C PRO A 115 -17.99 22.50 16.33
N TYR A 116 -17.65 21.65 17.31
CA TYR A 116 -17.05 22.09 18.57
C TYR A 116 -15.52 22.22 18.47
N VAL A 117 -14.89 21.50 17.54
CA VAL A 117 -13.43 21.47 17.37
C VAL A 117 -12.98 22.35 16.21
N LEU A 118 -13.67 22.26 15.07
CA LEU A 118 -13.37 22.98 13.83
C LEU A 118 -14.16 24.29 13.71
N GLY A 119 -15.19 24.45 14.52
CA GLY A 119 -16.12 25.57 14.44
C GLY A 119 -17.37 25.20 13.66
N ALA A 120 -18.49 25.84 14.02
CA ALA A 120 -19.74 25.65 13.33
C ALA A 120 -19.69 26.32 11.95
N ALA A 121 -20.18 25.62 10.93
CA ALA A 121 -20.33 26.19 9.59
C ALA A 121 -21.22 27.43 9.60
N ALA A 122 -20.90 28.37 8.70
CA ALA A 122 -21.75 29.52 8.42
C ALA A 122 -23.10 29.06 7.85
N GLU A 123 -24.12 29.92 7.97
CA GLU A 123 -25.45 29.63 7.45
C GLU A 123 -25.40 29.36 5.94
N GLY A 124 -25.85 28.17 5.53
CA GLY A 124 -25.86 27.72 4.14
C GLY A 124 -24.57 27.06 3.65
N ALA A 125 -23.53 26.95 4.49
CA ALA A 125 -22.31 26.19 4.17
C ALA A 125 -22.39 24.76 4.72
N GLU A 126 -21.68 23.83 4.07
CA GLU A 126 -21.51 22.48 4.60
C GLU A 126 -20.57 22.49 5.82
N GLN A 127 -20.88 21.65 6.82
CA GLN A 127 -20.05 21.50 8.00
C GLN A 127 -18.76 20.76 7.64
N GLU A 128 -17.61 21.39 7.92
CA GLU A 128 -16.33 20.70 7.87
C GLU A 128 -16.32 19.57 8.91
N LEU A 129 -15.97 18.36 8.47
CA LEU A 129 -15.98 17.16 9.30
C LEU A 129 -14.57 16.74 9.70
N ILE A 130 -14.45 16.14 10.88
CA ILE A 130 -13.19 15.59 11.38
C ILE A 130 -12.92 14.31 10.59
N ASN A 131 -11.86 14.33 9.78
CA ASN A 131 -11.57 13.22 8.89
C ASN A 131 -10.15 12.68 9.11
N TYR A 132 -10.05 11.58 9.87
CA TYR A 132 -8.80 10.84 10.03
C TYR A 132 -8.50 9.89 8.85
N GLY A 133 -9.41 9.77 7.89
CA GLY A 133 -9.32 8.84 6.77
C GLY A 133 -8.99 7.42 7.23
N VAL A 134 -8.09 6.78 6.50
CA VAL A 134 -7.65 5.40 6.78
C VAL A 134 -7.05 5.23 8.18
N LEU A 135 -6.51 6.29 8.82
CA LEU A 135 -5.99 6.21 10.19
C LEU A 135 -7.09 5.89 11.20
N GLY A 136 -8.27 6.50 11.07
CA GLY A 136 -9.44 6.18 11.91
C GLY A 136 -9.82 4.70 11.76
N GLY A 137 -9.80 4.22 10.51
CA GLY A 137 -9.97 2.80 10.19
C GLY A 137 -8.95 1.89 10.88
N ILE A 138 -7.66 2.22 10.79
CA ILE A 138 -6.56 1.48 11.41
C ILE A 138 -6.74 1.38 12.93
N VAL A 139 -6.99 2.51 13.59
CA VAL A 139 -7.17 2.57 15.05
C VAL A 139 -8.33 1.67 15.47
N MET A 140 -9.49 1.81 14.82
CA MET A 140 -10.67 1.02 15.16
C MET A 140 -10.54 -0.47 14.79
N GLY A 141 -9.80 -0.80 13.74
CA GLY A 141 -9.44 -2.18 13.41
C GLY A 141 -8.58 -2.82 14.48
N LEU A 142 -7.54 -2.12 14.96
CA LEU A 142 -6.67 -2.58 16.04
C LEU A 142 -7.43 -2.80 17.36
N VAL A 143 -8.25 -1.81 17.73
CA VAL A 143 -9.09 -1.87 18.95
C VAL A 143 -10.08 -3.03 18.86
N SER A 144 -10.78 -3.18 17.74
CA SER A 144 -11.77 -4.24 17.55
C SER A 144 -11.13 -5.63 17.55
N GLY A 145 -10.00 -5.80 16.86
CA GLY A 145 -9.24 -7.04 16.86
C GLY A 145 -8.70 -7.40 18.25
N TRP A 146 -8.31 -6.41 19.05
CA TRP A 146 -7.88 -6.61 20.44
C TRP A 146 -9.06 -6.98 21.37
N LEU A 147 -10.16 -6.24 21.31
CA LEU A 147 -11.37 -6.49 22.08
C LEU A 147 -11.93 -7.88 21.79
N TRP A 148 -11.94 -8.29 20.51
CA TRP A 148 -12.37 -9.62 20.13
C TRP A 148 -11.49 -10.69 20.76
N GLN A 149 -10.16 -10.58 20.64
CA GLN A 149 -9.23 -11.54 21.24
C GLN A 149 -9.44 -11.67 22.75
N ARG A 150 -9.71 -10.57 23.43
CA ARG A 150 -9.85 -10.52 24.89
C ARG A 150 -11.21 -10.97 25.41
N TYR A 151 -12.30 -10.70 24.68
CA TYR A 151 -13.67 -10.81 25.20
C TYR A 151 -14.60 -11.73 24.41
N HIS A 152 -14.17 -12.34 23.30
CA HIS A 152 -15.04 -13.22 22.49
C HIS A 152 -15.64 -14.44 23.23
N ARG A 153 -15.13 -14.80 24.40
CA ARG A 153 -15.64 -15.89 25.26
C ARG A 153 -16.17 -15.41 26.61
N ILE A 154 -16.46 -14.12 26.76
CA ILE A 154 -16.95 -13.58 28.03
C ILE A 154 -18.29 -14.25 28.42
N SER A 155 -18.44 -14.57 29.69
CA SER A 155 -19.68 -15.05 30.27
C SER A 155 -20.31 -13.95 31.10
N LEU A 156 -21.58 -13.64 30.84
CA LEU A 156 -22.34 -12.61 31.55
C LEU A 156 -23.38 -13.26 32.47
N PRO A 157 -23.88 -12.53 33.49
CA PRO A 157 -24.99 -13.00 34.32
C PRO A 157 -26.22 -13.39 33.50
N PRO A 158 -27.13 -14.26 34.01
CA PRO A 158 -28.26 -14.80 33.24
C PRO A 158 -29.13 -13.75 32.54
N TYR A 159 -29.37 -12.60 33.19
CA TYR A 159 -30.19 -11.52 32.63
C TYR A 159 -29.51 -10.75 31.48
N LEU A 160 -28.20 -10.91 31.28
CA LEU A 160 -27.43 -10.36 30.15
C LEU A 160 -26.84 -11.46 29.26
N ALA A 161 -27.19 -12.74 29.47
CA ALA A 161 -26.59 -13.86 28.76
C ALA A 161 -26.75 -13.78 27.22
N PHE A 162 -27.80 -13.09 26.75
CA PHE A 162 -27.98 -12.77 25.33
C PHE A 162 -26.79 -11.99 24.75
N PHE A 163 -26.16 -11.09 25.52
CA PHE A 163 -25.02 -10.31 25.08
C PHE A 163 -23.68 -11.03 25.28
N GLY A 164 -23.66 -12.23 25.85
CA GLY A 164 -22.43 -12.97 26.16
C GLY A 164 -21.68 -13.47 24.92
N GLY A 165 -20.41 -13.81 25.14
CA GLY A 165 -19.50 -14.34 24.11
C GLY A 165 -19.19 -13.32 23.01
N ARG A 166 -19.19 -13.78 21.76
CA ARG A 166 -18.84 -12.98 20.58
C ARG A 166 -19.76 -11.77 20.35
N ARG A 167 -21.03 -11.86 20.77
CA ARG A 167 -22.03 -10.79 20.65
C ARG A 167 -21.69 -9.58 21.53
N PHE A 168 -20.87 -9.78 22.57
CA PHE A 168 -20.43 -8.69 23.44
C PHE A 168 -19.43 -7.76 22.76
N VAL A 169 -18.65 -8.29 21.82
CA VAL A 169 -17.49 -7.59 21.27
C VAL A 169 -17.90 -6.34 20.48
N PRO A 170 -18.91 -6.35 19.59
CA PRO A 170 -19.35 -5.13 18.91
C PRO A 170 -19.86 -4.04 19.88
N ILE A 171 -20.47 -4.43 21.00
CA ILE A 171 -20.94 -3.49 22.02
C ILE A 171 -19.75 -2.79 22.69
N LEU A 172 -18.73 -3.56 23.08
CA LEU A 172 -17.49 -2.98 23.61
C LEU A 172 -16.77 -2.12 22.58
N ALA A 173 -16.77 -2.52 21.31
CA ALA A 173 -16.15 -1.75 20.24
C ALA A 173 -16.82 -0.39 20.06
N ALA A 174 -18.16 -0.34 20.08
CA ALA A 174 -18.92 0.92 20.07
C ALA A 174 -18.59 1.81 21.28
N LEU A 175 -18.58 1.24 22.50
CA LEU A 175 -18.27 2.01 23.71
C LEU A 175 -16.83 2.55 23.69
N ALA A 176 -15.88 1.74 23.24
CA ALA A 176 -14.49 2.17 23.08
C ALA A 176 -14.37 3.25 21.99
N ALA A 177 -15.10 3.11 20.88
CA ALA A 177 -15.11 4.07 19.77
C ALA A 177 -15.55 5.47 20.21
N ILE A 178 -16.56 5.59 21.10
CA ILE A 178 -16.99 6.88 21.64
C ILE A 178 -15.83 7.58 22.34
N VAL A 179 -15.17 6.89 23.27
CA VAL A 179 -14.06 7.47 24.05
C VAL A 179 -12.89 7.83 23.14
N ILE A 180 -12.52 6.92 22.24
CA ILE A 180 -11.40 7.11 21.32
C ILE A 180 -11.67 8.25 20.34
N SER A 181 -12.87 8.31 19.76
CA SER A 181 -13.26 9.37 18.82
C SER A 181 -13.25 10.73 19.50
N VAL A 182 -13.84 10.88 20.70
CA VAL A 182 -13.77 12.16 21.44
C VAL A 182 -12.32 12.59 21.68
N LEU A 183 -11.46 11.68 22.15
CA LEU A 183 -10.05 11.99 22.40
C LEU A 183 -9.32 12.37 21.11
N MET A 184 -9.55 11.65 20.02
CA MET A 184 -8.94 11.96 18.73
C MET A 184 -9.49 13.26 18.15
N SER A 185 -10.79 13.55 18.26
CA SER A 185 -11.37 14.81 17.81
C SER A 185 -10.74 16.00 18.52
N LEU A 186 -10.49 15.91 19.84
CA LEU A 186 -9.78 16.97 20.57
C LEU A 186 -8.34 17.17 20.09
N LEU A 187 -7.71 16.14 19.52
CA LEU A 187 -6.35 16.20 18.99
C LEU A 187 -6.30 16.58 17.50
N TYR A 188 -7.44 16.69 16.83
CA TYR A 188 -7.52 16.71 15.37
C TYR A 188 -6.83 17.93 14.76
N THR A 189 -6.99 19.13 15.32
CA THR A 189 -6.39 20.34 14.76
C THR A 189 -4.86 20.29 14.72
N TRP A 190 -4.21 19.66 15.70
CA TRP A 190 -2.76 19.44 15.66
C TRP A 190 -2.35 18.34 14.70
N PHE A 191 -3.16 17.28 14.61
CA PHE A 191 -2.94 16.21 13.65
C PHE A 191 -3.03 16.74 12.22
N ASP A 192 -4.10 17.48 11.91
CA ASP A 192 -4.36 18.10 10.62
C ASP A 192 -3.24 19.08 10.25
N ALA A 193 -2.89 20.02 11.14
CA ALA A 193 -1.76 20.93 10.90
C ALA A 193 -0.43 20.19 10.67
N GLY A 194 -0.19 19.08 11.39
CA GLY A 194 1.00 18.26 11.21
C GLY A 194 1.03 17.56 9.86
N ILE A 195 -0.09 16.97 9.44
CA ILE A 195 -0.25 16.30 8.15
C ILE A 195 -0.17 17.32 6.99
N THR A 196 -0.83 18.46 7.11
CA THR A 196 -0.79 19.55 6.13
C THR A 196 0.62 20.10 5.99
N SER A 197 1.32 20.43 7.08
CA SER A 197 2.70 20.93 7.01
C SER A 197 3.68 19.91 6.40
N LEU A 198 3.49 18.62 6.67
CA LEU A 198 4.26 17.57 6.03
C LEU A 198 3.91 17.50 4.53
N GLY A 199 2.63 17.51 4.19
CA GLY A 199 2.15 17.53 2.80
C GLY A 199 2.70 18.72 2.00
N ASP A 200 2.65 19.92 2.56
CA ASP A 200 3.18 21.15 1.99
C ASP A 200 4.68 21.04 1.76
N TRP A 201 5.44 20.59 2.77
CA TRP A 201 6.90 20.43 2.63
C TRP A 201 7.28 19.48 1.50
N VAL A 202 6.58 18.34 1.38
CA VAL A 202 6.89 17.37 0.32
C VAL A 202 6.43 17.90 -1.06
N THR A 203 5.33 18.65 -1.12
CA THR A 203 4.81 19.26 -2.34
C THR A 203 5.70 20.41 -2.83
N GLU A 204 6.21 21.25 -1.94
CA GLU A 204 7.18 22.32 -2.27
C GLU A 204 8.52 21.76 -2.76
N ASN A 205 8.86 20.53 -2.36
CA ASN A 205 10.12 19.87 -2.69
C ASN A 205 9.90 18.62 -3.55
N THR A 206 8.95 18.62 -4.50
CA THR A 206 8.55 17.42 -5.28
C THR A 206 9.70 16.55 -5.81
N VAL A 207 10.83 17.13 -6.25
CA VAL A 207 11.99 16.39 -6.72
C VAL A 207 12.67 15.60 -5.59
N LEU A 208 13.04 16.29 -4.50
CA LEU A 208 13.71 15.65 -3.35
C LEU A 208 12.73 14.79 -2.54
N GLY A 209 11.50 15.27 -2.37
CA GLY A 209 10.40 14.55 -1.75
C GLY A 209 10.10 13.24 -2.48
N GLY A 210 10.00 13.29 -3.81
CA GLY A 210 9.86 12.11 -4.66
C GLY A 210 11.03 11.13 -4.51
N PHE A 211 12.27 11.63 -4.47
CA PHE A 211 13.45 10.79 -4.20
C PHE A 211 13.34 10.04 -2.88
N VAL A 212 13.15 10.78 -1.78
CA VAL A 212 13.10 10.23 -0.42
C VAL A 212 11.93 9.25 -0.30
N TYR A 213 10.76 9.63 -0.80
CA TYR A 213 9.56 8.79 -0.79
C TYR A 213 9.79 7.49 -1.57
N GLY A 214 10.27 7.55 -2.82
CA GLY A 214 10.51 6.38 -3.66
C GLY A 214 11.53 5.41 -3.03
N THR A 215 12.60 5.94 -2.45
CA THR A 215 13.61 5.12 -1.76
C THR A 215 13.05 4.48 -0.50
N LEU A 216 12.38 5.24 0.37
CA LEU A 216 11.80 4.67 1.60
C LEU A 216 10.68 3.68 1.30
N ASN A 217 9.86 3.93 0.29
CA ASN A 217 8.81 3.03 -0.17
C ASN A 217 9.40 1.65 -0.48
N ARG A 218 10.46 1.58 -1.29
CA ARG A 218 11.14 0.30 -1.57
C ARG A 218 11.74 -0.31 -0.31
N LEU A 219 12.53 0.43 0.47
CA LEU A 219 13.20 -0.11 1.67
C LEU A 219 12.23 -0.69 2.72
N LEU A 220 10.97 -0.25 2.73
CA LEU A 220 9.94 -0.69 3.68
C LEU A 220 9.09 -1.88 3.20
N ILE A 221 9.21 -2.31 1.94
CA ILE A 221 8.52 -3.50 1.40
C ILE A 221 8.80 -4.80 2.18
N PRO A 222 10.05 -5.15 2.58
CA PRO A 222 10.31 -6.40 3.32
C PRO A 222 9.57 -6.47 4.66
N LEU A 223 9.18 -5.30 5.19
CA LEU A 223 8.45 -5.18 6.45
C LEU A 223 6.94 -4.98 6.24
N GLY A 224 6.49 -4.82 4.99
CA GLY A 224 5.11 -4.46 4.65
C GLY A 224 4.72 -3.04 5.09
N LEU A 225 5.69 -2.21 5.50
CA LEU A 225 5.45 -0.87 6.06
C LEU A 225 5.33 0.22 5.01
N HIS A 226 5.65 -0.10 3.76
CA HIS A 226 5.47 0.81 2.64
C HIS A 226 4.00 1.22 2.48
N HIS A 227 3.03 0.36 2.78
CA HIS A 227 1.61 0.76 2.79
C HIS A 227 1.30 1.88 3.79
N ILE A 228 1.99 1.92 4.94
CA ILE A 228 1.87 3.00 5.92
C ILE A 228 2.47 4.29 5.35
N LEU A 229 3.64 4.18 4.71
CA LEU A 229 4.30 5.31 4.07
C LEU A 229 3.45 5.89 2.93
N ASN A 230 2.79 5.04 2.16
CA ASN A 230 2.03 5.42 0.97
C ASN A 230 0.73 6.15 1.31
N ASN A 231 0.11 5.81 2.44
CA ASN A 231 -1.23 6.28 2.75
C ASN A 231 -1.33 7.82 2.80
N PRO A 232 -0.44 8.56 3.50
CA PRO A 232 -0.53 10.01 3.51
C PRO A 232 -0.32 10.66 2.13
N PRO A 233 0.76 10.36 1.38
CA PRO A 233 0.93 10.93 0.04
C PRO A 233 -0.19 10.58 -0.94
N TRP A 234 -0.65 9.32 -0.98
CA TRP A 234 -1.61 8.88 -1.98
C TRP A 234 -3.06 9.24 -1.68
N PHE A 235 -3.44 9.39 -0.40
CA PHE A 235 -4.85 9.55 -0.02
C PHE A 235 -5.15 10.71 0.93
N ILE A 236 -4.15 11.44 1.42
CA ILE A 236 -4.36 12.50 2.44
C ILE A 236 -3.75 13.83 2.01
N PHE A 237 -2.53 13.85 1.47
CA PHE A 237 -1.81 15.08 1.23
C PHE A 237 -2.34 15.88 0.03
N GLY A 238 -2.51 17.18 0.26
CA GLY A 238 -3.01 18.14 -0.71
C GLY A 238 -4.51 17.96 -0.98
N GLU A 239 -5.10 19.02 -1.50
CA GLU A 239 -6.53 19.13 -1.74
C GLU A 239 -6.76 19.68 -3.15
N TYR A 240 -7.79 19.17 -3.82
CA TYR A 240 -8.23 19.67 -5.11
C TYR A 240 -9.75 19.64 -5.19
N THR A 241 -10.37 20.77 -5.49
CA THR A 241 -11.78 20.83 -5.84
C THR A 241 -11.93 20.66 -7.34
N SER A 242 -12.53 19.54 -7.74
CA SER A 242 -12.80 19.22 -9.14
C SER A 242 -13.79 20.21 -9.79
N ALA A 243 -13.88 20.18 -11.12
CA ALA A 243 -14.87 20.98 -11.85
C ALA A 243 -16.33 20.67 -11.46
N GLY A 244 -16.58 19.48 -10.88
CA GLY A 244 -17.88 19.08 -10.34
C GLY A 244 -18.19 19.60 -8.94
N GLY A 245 -17.27 20.33 -8.30
CA GLY A 245 -17.41 20.83 -6.94
C GLY A 245 -17.05 19.83 -5.84
N GLU A 246 -16.66 18.61 -6.20
CA GLU A 246 -16.18 17.60 -5.26
C GLU A 246 -14.73 17.90 -4.86
N THR A 247 -14.49 18.02 -3.55
CA THR A 247 -13.16 18.16 -2.97
C THR A 247 -12.57 16.79 -2.70
N VAL A 248 -11.41 16.50 -3.30
CA VAL A 248 -10.68 15.25 -3.12
C VAL A 248 -9.28 15.51 -2.55
N THR A 249 -8.76 14.55 -1.80
CA THR A 249 -7.45 14.65 -1.15
C THR A 249 -6.54 13.47 -1.51
N GLY A 250 -5.23 13.71 -1.46
CA GLY A 250 -4.23 12.71 -1.83
C GLY A 250 -3.93 12.62 -3.33
N ASP A 251 -2.70 12.20 -3.64
CA ASP A 251 -2.16 12.20 -5.01
C ASP A 251 -3.01 11.35 -5.98
N ILE A 252 -3.57 10.21 -5.54
CA ILE A 252 -4.39 9.33 -6.39
C ILE A 252 -5.75 9.96 -6.73
N PRO A 253 -6.61 10.30 -5.75
CA PRO A 253 -7.91 10.90 -6.05
C PRO A 253 -7.79 12.23 -6.81
N ARG A 254 -6.80 13.07 -6.45
CA ARG A 254 -6.55 14.35 -7.14
C ARG A 254 -6.19 14.14 -8.61
N PHE A 255 -5.28 13.21 -8.92
CA PHE A 255 -4.93 12.91 -10.31
C PHE A 255 -6.15 12.38 -11.10
N LEU A 256 -6.92 11.46 -10.51
CA LEU A 256 -8.12 10.91 -11.16
C LEU A 256 -9.24 11.95 -11.34
N ALA A 257 -9.30 12.98 -10.48
CA ALA A 257 -10.19 14.12 -10.60
C ALA A 257 -9.68 15.20 -11.58
N GLY A 258 -8.51 15.00 -12.19
CA GLY A 258 -7.94 15.90 -13.21
C GLY A 258 -7.10 17.04 -12.66
N ASP A 259 -6.56 16.93 -11.44
CA ASP A 259 -5.59 17.91 -10.90
C ASP A 259 -4.26 17.85 -11.69
N PRO A 260 -3.87 18.91 -12.42
CA PRO A 260 -2.64 18.91 -13.21
C PRO A 260 -1.36 18.91 -12.36
N THR A 261 -1.46 19.12 -11.06
CA THR A 261 -0.32 19.13 -10.12
C THR A 261 -0.09 17.78 -9.44
N ALA A 262 -1.06 16.85 -9.54
CA ALA A 262 -1.00 15.54 -8.92
C ALA A 262 -0.19 14.51 -9.73
N GLY A 263 0.32 13.48 -9.06
CA GLY A 263 1.15 12.41 -9.60
C GLY A 263 2.61 12.46 -9.13
N ALA A 264 2.97 13.37 -8.23
CA ALA A 264 4.35 13.56 -7.75
C ALA A 264 4.89 12.35 -6.97
N PHE A 265 4.02 11.56 -6.35
CA PHE A 265 4.33 10.34 -5.60
C PHE A 265 3.94 9.07 -6.35
N MET A 266 3.62 9.19 -7.64
CA MET A 266 3.07 8.10 -8.45
C MET A 266 3.89 7.88 -9.73
N THR A 267 4.10 8.95 -10.51
CA THR A 267 4.69 8.91 -11.86
C THR A 267 6.00 8.11 -11.94
N GLY A 268 6.90 8.26 -10.95
CA GLY A 268 8.23 7.64 -11.02
C GLY A 268 8.26 6.13 -10.79
N PHE A 269 7.13 5.51 -10.46
CA PHE A 269 7.05 4.05 -10.39
C PHE A 269 6.92 3.40 -11.78
N PHE A 270 6.33 4.08 -12.77
CA PHE A 270 6.15 3.51 -14.12
C PHE A 270 7.46 3.08 -14.79
N PRO A 271 8.54 3.91 -14.83
CA PRO A 271 9.82 3.48 -15.39
C PRO A 271 10.42 2.25 -14.69
N ILE A 272 10.16 2.11 -13.39
CA ILE A 272 10.70 1.02 -12.58
C ILE A 272 9.91 -0.27 -12.80
N MET A 273 8.59 -0.22 -12.65
CA MET A 273 7.71 -1.38 -12.70
C MET A 273 7.59 -1.94 -14.12
N MET A 274 7.47 -1.07 -15.12
CA MET A 274 7.29 -1.48 -16.50
C MET A 274 8.59 -1.85 -17.22
N PHE A 275 9.73 -1.31 -16.81
CA PHE A 275 10.97 -1.48 -17.59
C PHE A 275 12.14 -1.98 -16.75
N ALA A 276 12.46 -1.31 -15.66
CA ALA A 276 13.64 -1.63 -14.85
C ALA A 276 13.56 -3.04 -14.22
N LEU A 277 12.42 -3.38 -13.62
CA LEU A 277 12.19 -4.66 -12.97
C LEU A 277 12.15 -5.83 -13.98
N PRO A 278 11.42 -5.76 -15.11
CA PRO A 278 11.53 -6.75 -16.17
C PRO A 278 12.96 -6.97 -16.68
N ALA A 279 13.76 -5.89 -16.78
CA ALA A 279 15.16 -5.99 -17.15
C ALA A 279 16.03 -6.68 -16.08
N ALA A 280 15.74 -6.43 -14.79
CA ALA A 280 16.36 -7.17 -13.69
C ALA A 280 15.98 -8.66 -13.70
N ALA A 281 14.72 -9.00 -13.99
CA ALA A 281 14.27 -10.38 -14.13
C ALA A 281 15.02 -11.10 -15.26
N LEU A 282 15.19 -10.43 -16.40
CA LEU A 282 16.00 -10.93 -17.52
C LEU A 282 17.48 -11.11 -17.12
N ALA A 283 18.05 -10.19 -16.36
CA ALA A 283 19.41 -10.31 -15.84
C ALA A 283 19.57 -11.53 -14.92
N ILE A 284 18.64 -11.75 -13.98
CA ILE A 284 18.63 -12.91 -13.09
C ILE A 284 18.54 -14.21 -13.90
N TRP A 285 17.64 -14.27 -14.87
CA TRP A 285 17.52 -15.43 -15.77
C TRP A 285 18.83 -15.71 -16.50
N HIS A 286 19.46 -14.69 -17.09
CA HIS A 286 20.71 -14.88 -17.83
C HIS A 286 21.91 -15.27 -16.95
N GLU A 287 21.86 -14.98 -15.64
CA GLU A 287 22.88 -15.36 -14.65
C GLU A 287 22.64 -16.73 -13.99
N ALA A 288 21.48 -17.35 -14.18
CA ALA A 288 21.23 -18.70 -13.66
C ALA A 288 22.17 -19.75 -14.29
N LYS A 289 22.51 -20.79 -13.51
CA LYS A 289 23.30 -21.94 -14.01
C LYS A 289 22.58 -22.61 -15.19
N PRO A 290 23.32 -23.16 -16.18
CA PRO A 290 22.72 -23.77 -17.38
C PRO A 290 21.58 -24.76 -17.09
N GLN A 291 21.72 -25.59 -16.05
CA GLN A 291 20.73 -26.58 -15.64
C GLN A 291 19.41 -25.97 -15.12
N HIS A 292 19.44 -24.79 -14.47
CA HIS A 292 18.25 -24.14 -13.90
C HIS A 292 17.65 -23.06 -14.81
N LYS A 293 18.32 -22.70 -15.93
CA LYS A 293 17.90 -21.59 -16.81
C LYS A 293 16.47 -21.69 -17.31
N LYS A 294 15.97 -22.89 -17.60
CA LYS A 294 14.59 -23.07 -18.08
C LYS A 294 13.57 -22.77 -16.99
N ALA A 295 13.80 -23.27 -15.77
CA ALA A 295 12.93 -23.06 -14.62
C ALA A 295 12.94 -21.58 -14.18
N VAL A 296 14.13 -21.01 -13.98
CA VAL A 296 14.28 -19.60 -13.60
C VAL A 296 13.71 -18.68 -14.66
N GLY A 297 13.92 -18.97 -15.94
CA GLY A 297 13.36 -18.18 -17.05
C GLY A 297 11.84 -18.09 -17.00
N GLY A 298 11.15 -19.22 -16.74
CA GLY A 298 9.70 -19.22 -16.58
C GLY A 298 9.21 -18.37 -15.41
N ILE A 299 9.85 -18.49 -14.24
CA ILE A 299 9.49 -17.73 -13.04
C ILE A 299 9.75 -16.23 -13.25
N MET A 300 10.93 -15.88 -13.77
CA MET A 300 11.33 -14.48 -14.01
C MET A 300 10.45 -13.82 -15.06
N LEU A 301 10.09 -14.54 -16.14
CA LEU A 301 9.17 -14.02 -17.15
C LEU A 301 7.77 -13.78 -16.56
N SER A 302 7.23 -14.73 -15.79
CA SER A 302 5.91 -14.58 -15.17
C SER A 302 5.85 -13.39 -14.23
N THR A 303 6.84 -13.27 -13.33
CA THR A 303 6.89 -12.19 -12.34
C THR A 303 7.20 -10.82 -12.97
N ALA A 304 8.03 -10.78 -14.02
CA ALA A 304 8.24 -9.58 -14.83
C ALA A 304 6.97 -9.14 -15.55
N LEU A 305 6.19 -10.08 -16.11
CA LEU A 305 4.94 -9.77 -16.77
C LEU A 305 3.90 -9.24 -15.78
N THR A 306 3.83 -9.81 -14.58
CA THR A 306 3.00 -9.28 -13.49
C THR A 306 3.39 -7.84 -13.15
N ALA A 307 4.67 -7.57 -12.89
CA ALA A 307 5.15 -6.21 -12.60
C ALA A 307 4.86 -5.24 -13.76
N PHE A 308 5.08 -5.68 -15.01
CA PHE A 308 4.83 -4.86 -16.20
C PHE A 308 3.36 -4.52 -16.39
N LEU A 309 2.47 -5.51 -16.30
CA LEU A 309 1.05 -5.31 -16.59
C LEU A 309 0.31 -4.61 -15.45
N THR A 310 0.57 -5.02 -14.21
CA THR A 310 -0.23 -4.60 -13.06
C THR A 310 0.52 -3.73 -12.06
N GLY A 311 1.83 -3.56 -12.20
CA GLY A 311 2.66 -2.84 -11.23
C GLY A 311 2.90 -3.59 -9.92
N VAL A 312 2.49 -4.87 -9.80
CA VAL A 312 2.75 -5.68 -8.60
C VAL A 312 4.18 -6.21 -8.66
N THR A 313 5.03 -5.77 -7.74
CA THR A 313 6.48 -6.01 -7.80
C THR A 313 6.98 -7.08 -6.84
N GLU A 314 6.20 -7.39 -5.80
CA GLU A 314 6.58 -8.25 -4.68
C GLU A 314 7.07 -9.64 -5.13
N PRO A 315 6.39 -10.36 -6.04
CA PRO A 315 6.87 -11.67 -6.49
C PRO A 315 8.27 -11.65 -7.08
N LEU A 316 8.66 -10.55 -7.75
CA LEU A 316 9.97 -10.39 -8.35
C LEU A 316 11.01 -9.86 -7.36
N GLU A 317 10.65 -8.84 -6.58
CA GLU A 317 11.54 -8.26 -5.56
C GLU A 317 11.93 -9.29 -4.51
N PHE A 318 10.98 -10.14 -4.09
CA PHE A 318 11.23 -11.18 -3.09
C PHE A 318 12.24 -12.23 -3.57
N ALA A 319 12.36 -12.41 -4.89
CA ALA A 319 13.30 -13.35 -5.48
C ALA A 319 14.78 -12.94 -5.26
N PHE A 320 15.07 -11.66 -4.98
CA PHE A 320 16.44 -11.20 -4.76
C PHE A 320 16.64 -10.38 -3.47
N MET A 321 15.59 -9.84 -2.86
CA MET A 321 15.75 -8.90 -1.73
C MET A 321 16.50 -9.49 -0.52
N PHE A 322 16.31 -10.77 -0.23
CA PHE A 322 16.93 -11.43 0.93
C PHE A 322 18.31 -12.01 0.60
N VAL A 323 18.52 -12.42 -0.65
CA VAL A 323 19.73 -13.13 -1.08
C VAL A 323 20.76 -12.18 -1.72
N ALA A 324 20.30 -11.02 -2.16
CA ALA A 324 21.07 -9.96 -2.80
C ALA A 324 20.71 -8.59 -2.19
N PHE A 325 20.69 -8.49 -0.85
CA PHE A 325 20.30 -7.26 -0.14
C PHE A 325 21.00 -5.98 -0.61
N PRO A 326 22.31 -5.96 -0.92
CA PRO A 326 22.94 -4.77 -1.49
C PRO A 326 22.30 -4.32 -2.81
N LEU A 327 21.90 -5.26 -3.66
CA LEU A 327 21.21 -4.99 -4.92
C LEU A 327 19.80 -4.42 -4.69
N TYR A 328 19.16 -4.85 -3.59
CA TYR A 328 17.89 -4.29 -3.15
C TYR A 328 17.98 -2.83 -2.69
N VAL A 329 19.04 -2.47 -1.97
CA VAL A 329 19.31 -1.07 -1.60
C VAL A 329 19.54 -0.21 -2.84
N VAL A 330 20.31 -0.71 -3.83
CA VAL A 330 20.50 0.02 -5.09
C VAL A 330 19.18 0.16 -5.86
N HIS A 331 18.37 -0.90 -5.91
CA HIS A 331 17.03 -0.84 -6.47
C HIS A 331 16.18 0.27 -5.81
N ALA A 332 16.19 0.37 -4.48
CA ALA A 332 15.47 1.41 -3.75
C ALA A 332 15.96 2.83 -4.09
N LEU A 333 17.28 3.03 -4.18
CA LEU A 333 17.86 4.32 -4.57
C LEU A 333 17.47 4.69 -6.00
N LEU A 334 17.53 3.74 -6.94
CA LEU A 334 17.17 3.96 -8.33
C LEU A 334 15.67 4.24 -8.51
N THR A 335 14.81 3.64 -7.68
CA THR A 335 13.39 4.04 -7.64
C THR A 335 13.25 5.48 -7.19
N GLY A 336 13.95 5.90 -6.13
CA GLY A 336 13.98 7.30 -5.72
C GLY A 336 14.45 8.24 -6.84
N THR A 337 15.54 7.90 -7.54
CA THR A 337 16.01 8.74 -8.66
C THR A 337 15.01 8.78 -9.81
N SER A 338 14.19 7.75 -9.99
CA SER A 338 13.15 7.74 -11.02
C SER A 338 12.06 8.76 -10.70
N LEU A 339 11.57 8.77 -9.46
CA LEU A 339 10.60 9.76 -8.98
C LEU A 339 11.16 11.18 -9.07
N ALA A 340 12.41 11.39 -8.63
CA ALA A 340 13.05 12.69 -8.73
C ALA A 340 13.15 13.19 -10.18
N LEU A 341 13.57 12.31 -11.11
CA LEU A 341 13.75 12.67 -12.51
C LEU A 341 12.43 13.06 -13.17
N VAL A 342 11.39 12.25 -13.03
CA VAL A 342 10.09 12.56 -13.66
C VAL A 342 9.46 13.81 -13.05
N ASN A 343 9.63 14.04 -11.74
CA ASN A 343 9.18 15.26 -11.08
C ASN A 343 9.96 16.49 -11.57
N ALA A 344 11.28 16.38 -11.76
CA ALA A 344 12.11 17.47 -12.27
C ALA A 344 11.77 17.83 -13.72
N LEU A 345 11.32 16.86 -14.51
CA LEU A 345 10.86 17.05 -15.89
C LEU A 345 9.39 17.47 -15.98
N GLY A 346 8.67 17.57 -14.86
CA GLY A 346 7.27 17.96 -14.85
C GLY A 346 6.30 16.90 -15.40
N ILE A 347 6.75 15.66 -15.63
CA ILE A 347 5.91 14.57 -16.13
C ILE A 347 4.90 14.20 -15.05
N LYS A 348 3.65 13.93 -15.43
CA LYS A 348 2.58 13.53 -14.51
C LYS A 348 1.85 12.33 -15.09
N ASP A 349 1.83 11.24 -14.35
CA ASP A 349 0.96 10.11 -14.60
C ASP A 349 0.55 9.50 -13.26
N GLY A 350 -0.53 8.73 -13.28
CA GLY A 350 -1.11 8.18 -12.08
C GLY A 350 -1.64 6.77 -12.25
N PHE A 351 -2.00 6.17 -11.13
CA PHE A 351 -2.56 4.84 -11.03
C PHE A 351 -3.59 4.82 -9.91
N GLY A 352 -4.60 3.95 -10.03
CA GLY A 352 -5.54 3.72 -8.93
C GLY A 352 -5.15 2.53 -8.05
N PHE A 353 -4.22 1.69 -8.49
CA PHE A 353 -3.67 0.60 -7.68
C PHE A 353 -2.14 0.51 -7.71
N SER A 354 -1.52 0.41 -8.89
CA SER A 354 -0.06 0.39 -9.02
C SER A 354 0.38 0.82 -10.42
N ALA A 355 1.65 1.18 -10.60
CA ALA A 355 2.16 1.79 -11.83
C ALA A 355 2.46 0.78 -12.96
N GLY A 356 1.47 -0.05 -13.31
CA GLY A 356 1.55 -1.00 -14.41
C GLY A 356 1.06 -0.45 -15.76
N LEU A 357 1.22 -1.24 -16.83
CA LEU A 357 0.78 -0.89 -18.18
C LEU A 357 -0.71 -0.54 -18.23
N PHE A 358 -1.57 -1.22 -17.46
CA PHE A 358 -3.00 -0.94 -17.48
C PHE A 358 -3.30 0.48 -16.99
N ASP A 359 -2.76 0.89 -15.85
CA ASP A 359 -2.91 2.26 -15.36
C ASP A 359 -2.29 3.27 -16.33
N TYR A 360 -1.10 2.99 -16.86
CA TYR A 360 -0.41 3.86 -17.83
C TYR A 360 -1.26 4.15 -19.08
N VAL A 361 -1.86 3.11 -19.66
CA VAL A 361 -2.68 3.25 -20.87
C VAL A 361 -4.03 3.90 -20.56
N LEU A 362 -4.65 3.53 -19.45
CA LEU A 362 -5.95 4.09 -19.06
C LEU A 362 -5.85 5.57 -18.74
N ASN A 363 -4.74 6.00 -18.13
CA ASN A 363 -4.55 7.39 -17.71
C ASN A 363 -3.87 8.27 -18.77
N TRP A 364 -3.54 7.72 -19.93
CA TRP A 364 -2.85 8.42 -21.01
C TRP A 364 -3.47 9.78 -21.37
N ASN A 365 -4.80 9.87 -21.38
CA ASN A 365 -5.52 11.09 -21.79
C ASN A 365 -5.53 12.20 -20.73
N ILE A 366 -5.30 11.85 -19.46
CA ILE A 366 -5.30 12.80 -18.33
C ILE A 366 -3.88 13.07 -17.80
N ALA A 367 -2.89 12.32 -18.28
CA ALA A 367 -1.48 12.47 -17.94
C ALA A 367 -0.80 13.66 -18.65
N THR A 368 0.27 14.19 -18.06
CA THR A 368 1.14 15.22 -18.64
C THR A 368 2.42 14.59 -19.18
N ASP A 369 2.65 14.71 -20.48
CA ASP A 369 3.77 14.11 -21.22
C ASP A 369 4.03 12.62 -20.94
N PRO A 370 2.99 11.74 -20.88
CA PRO A 370 3.15 10.33 -20.48
C PRO A 370 4.14 9.57 -21.37
N TRP A 371 4.22 9.91 -22.66
CA TRP A 371 5.12 9.25 -23.62
C TRP A 371 6.60 9.30 -23.22
N LEU A 372 7.04 10.30 -22.43
CA LEU A 372 8.41 10.41 -21.93
C LEU A 372 8.78 9.29 -20.94
N LEU A 373 7.79 8.62 -20.34
CA LEU A 373 8.02 7.49 -19.44
C LEU A 373 8.60 6.27 -20.18
N ILE A 374 8.36 6.13 -21.48
CA ILE A 374 8.92 5.04 -22.31
C ILE A 374 10.45 5.17 -22.45
N PRO A 375 11.02 6.26 -23.01
CA PRO A 375 12.47 6.39 -23.14
C PRO A 375 13.17 6.43 -21.78
N ILE A 376 12.57 7.05 -20.75
CA ILE A 376 13.11 7.03 -19.38
C ILE A 376 13.14 5.59 -18.85
N GLY A 377 12.04 4.86 -19.00
CA GLY A 377 11.92 3.45 -18.62
C GLY A 377 12.96 2.58 -19.31
N LEU A 378 13.14 2.71 -20.62
CA LEU A 378 14.18 1.99 -21.37
C LEU A 378 15.59 2.33 -20.87
N GLY A 379 15.85 3.58 -20.49
CA GLY A 379 17.09 3.99 -19.83
C GLY A 379 17.32 3.25 -18.51
N TYR A 380 16.30 3.21 -17.64
CA TYR A 380 16.34 2.44 -16.39
C TYR A 380 16.48 0.94 -16.63
N ALA A 381 15.84 0.37 -17.67
CA ALA A 381 16.02 -1.03 -18.05
C ALA A 381 17.47 -1.35 -18.42
N ALA A 382 18.11 -0.49 -19.21
CA ALA A 382 19.53 -0.66 -19.56
C ALA A 382 20.42 -0.61 -18.31
N ILE A 383 20.20 0.37 -17.43
CA ILE A 383 20.91 0.51 -16.15
C ILE A 383 20.73 -0.76 -15.30
N TYR A 384 19.50 -1.21 -15.10
CA TYR A 384 19.18 -2.38 -14.27
C TYR A 384 19.78 -3.65 -14.84
N TYR A 385 19.64 -3.90 -16.15
CA TYR A 385 20.17 -5.10 -16.77
C TYR A 385 21.68 -5.22 -16.58
N VAL A 386 22.43 -4.14 -16.89
CA VAL A 386 23.89 -4.12 -16.77
C VAL A 386 24.32 -4.23 -15.32
N LEU A 387 23.70 -3.44 -14.43
CA LEU A 387 24.00 -3.42 -13.01
C LEU A 387 23.77 -4.79 -12.36
N PHE A 388 22.60 -5.39 -12.56
CA PHE A 388 22.26 -6.70 -11.99
C PHE A 388 23.24 -7.77 -12.46
N ARG A 389 23.50 -7.84 -13.77
CA ARG A 389 24.49 -8.78 -14.35
C ARG A 389 25.87 -8.59 -13.73
N PHE A 390 26.33 -7.35 -13.64
CA PHE A 390 27.64 -7.03 -13.08
C PHE A 390 27.74 -7.42 -11.60
N VAL A 391 26.78 -6.99 -10.79
CA VAL A 391 26.76 -7.21 -9.34
C VAL A 391 26.61 -8.69 -9.00
N ILE A 392 25.69 -9.40 -9.66
CA ILE A 392 25.48 -10.85 -9.44
C ILE A 392 26.77 -11.62 -9.71
N ARG A 393 27.48 -11.32 -10.79
CA ARG A 393 28.76 -11.98 -11.11
C ARG A 393 29.87 -11.57 -10.16
N ARG A 394 30.04 -10.26 -9.95
CA ARG A 394 31.19 -9.71 -9.24
C ARG A 394 31.20 -10.08 -7.76
N TRP A 395 30.02 -10.22 -7.16
CA TRP A 395 29.86 -10.60 -5.75
C TRP A 395 29.37 -12.04 -5.58
N ASN A 396 29.24 -12.79 -6.68
CA ASN A 396 28.74 -14.15 -6.71
C ASN A 396 27.45 -14.33 -5.89
N LEU A 397 26.47 -13.46 -6.13
CA LEU A 397 25.21 -13.48 -5.40
C LEU A 397 24.39 -14.74 -5.77
N ARG A 398 23.78 -15.36 -4.77
CA ARG A 398 22.96 -16.58 -4.90
C ARG A 398 21.52 -16.25 -5.37
N THR A 399 21.38 -15.46 -6.42
CA THR A 399 20.07 -15.20 -7.03
C THR A 399 19.45 -16.52 -7.56
N PRO A 400 18.13 -16.60 -7.79
CA PRO A 400 17.47 -17.84 -8.17
C PRO A 400 18.19 -18.62 -9.28
N GLY A 401 18.44 -19.91 -9.05
CA GLY A 401 19.16 -20.81 -9.96
C GLY A 401 20.68 -20.64 -9.95
N ARG A 402 21.21 -19.96 -8.93
CA ARG A 402 22.65 -19.92 -8.60
C ARG A 402 22.95 -20.53 -7.23
N GLU A 403 22.00 -21.21 -6.60
CA GLU A 403 22.27 -21.97 -5.38
C GLU A 403 23.24 -23.12 -5.64
N ASP A 404 24.04 -23.48 -4.62
CA ASP A 404 24.90 -24.68 -4.66
C ASP A 404 24.04 -25.95 -4.56
N ASP A 405 24.42 -26.98 -5.32
CA ASP A 405 23.62 -28.19 -5.55
C ASP A 405 23.30 -28.95 -4.24
N ASP A 406 24.11 -28.77 -3.19
CA ASP A 406 23.90 -29.41 -1.87
C ASP A 406 22.65 -28.90 -1.13
N ALA A 407 22.13 -27.71 -1.47
CA ALA A 407 20.92 -27.17 -0.85
C ALA A 407 19.61 -27.81 -1.36
N GLU A 408 19.61 -28.43 -2.54
CA GLU A 408 18.44 -29.16 -3.08
C GLU A 408 18.24 -30.52 -2.39
N SER A 409 19.33 -31.15 -1.91
CA SER A 409 19.28 -32.46 -1.23
C SER A 409 18.53 -32.44 0.12
N LEU A 410 18.44 -31.27 0.77
CA LEU A 410 17.77 -31.12 2.07
C LEU A 410 16.25 -30.89 1.95
N VAL A 411 15.75 -30.49 0.78
CA VAL A 411 14.32 -30.22 0.57
C VAL A 411 13.58 -31.46 0.06
N GLU A 412 14.22 -32.30 -0.76
CA GLU A 412 13.64 -33.59 -1.18
C GLU A 412 13.53 -34.61 -0.03
N ALA A 413 14.43 -34.54 0.95
CA ALA A 413 14.42 -35.42 2.12
C ALA A 413 13.27 -35.13 3.12
N ASP A 414 12.74 -33.90 3.15
CA ASP A 414 11.68 -33.48 4.08
C ASP A 414 10.26 -33.65 3.48
N THR A 415 10.15 -33.83 2.16
CA THR A 415 8.88 -34.15 1.48
C THR A 415 8.63 -35.64 1.27
N SER A 416 9.58 -36.49 1.68
CA SER A 416 9.53 -37.95 1.50
C SER A 416 9.46 -38.74 2.83
N ALA A 417 9.12 -38.09 3.95
CA ALA A 417 8.92 -38.73 5.26
C ALA A 417 7.46 -38.74 5.72
#